data_AF-A0A165Z703-F1
#
_entry.id   AF-A0A165Z703-F1
#
_cell.length_a   1.000
_cell.length_b   1.000
_cell.length_c   1.000
_cell.angle_alpha   90.00
_cell.angle_beta   90.00
_cell.angle_gamma   90.00
#
_symmetry.space_group_name_H-M   'P 1'
#
loop_
_entity.id
_entity.type
_entity.pdbx_description
1 polymer ?
#
loop_
_entity_poly.entity_id
_entity_poly.type
_entity_poly.pdbx_seq_one_letter_code
_entity_poly.pdbx_strand_id
1 'polypeptide(L)' 'MLVDLVPIHGNRRFQVLPILDRDGRAVAALSVATVSDRLGPDRLPMVVDMLKREAALIGPRINPFDPLLRRPSQVFGQG' A
#
# COMPACT_ATOMS: atom_id res chain seq x y z
N MET A 1 6.48 5.18 -11.80
CA MET A 1 6.63 4.44 -10.53
C MET A 1 6.23 3.00 -10.79
N LEU A 2 7.21 2.10 -10.79
CA LEU A 2 7.01 0.72 -11.20
C LEU A 2 6.21 -0.01 -10.11
N VAL A 3 5.05 -0.53 -10.50
CA VAL A 3 4.23 -1.44 -9.70
C VAL A 3 4.95 -2.77 -9.64
N ASP A 4 5.94 -2.89 -8.76
CA ASP A 4 6.70 -4.12 -8.70
C ASP A 4 5.86 -5.24 -8.11
N LEU A 5 5.85 -6.35 -8.82
CA LEU A 5 5.15 -7.56 -8.45
C LEU A 5 6.20 -8.44 -7.81
N VAL A 6 6.27 -8.40 -6.48
CA VAL A 6 7.33 -9.07 -5.76
C VAL A 6 6.91 -10.53 -5.53
N PRO A 7 7.70 -11.52 -5.98
CA PRO A 7 7.41 -12.92 -5.71
C PRO A 7 7.75 -13.26 -4.26
N ILE A 8 6.83 -13.89 -3.54
CA ILE A 8 7.11 -14.60 -2.29
C ILE A 8 6.99 -16.09 -2.55
N HIS A 9 8.02 -16.84 -2.11
CA HIS A 9 8.14 -18.30 -2.10
C HIS A 9 6.90 -19.08 -2.58
N GLY A 10 7.01 -19.79 -3.71
CA GLY A 10 5.91 -20.54 -4.33
C GLY A 10 5.06 -19.71 -5.29
N ASN A 11 3.75 -19.97 -5.33
CA ASN A 11 2.80 -19.36 -6.27
C ASN A 11 2.19 -18.06 -5.76
N ARG A 12 2.84 -17.30 -4.87
CA ARG A 12 2.23 -16.11 -4.24
C ARG A 12 2.83 -14.82 -4.80
N ARG A 13 1.97 -13.86 -5.11
CA ARG A 13 2.32 -12.55 -5.66
C ARG A 13 1.68 -11.47 -4.81
N PHE A 14 2.39 -10.34 -4.70
CA PHE A 14 1.81 -9.14 -4.11
C PHE A 14 2.08 -7.93 -4.98
N GLN A 15 1.08 -7.06 -5.03
CA GLN A 15 1.18 -5.77 -5.67
C GLN A 15 1.32 -4.71 -4.58
N VAL A 16 2.30 -3.83 -4.71
CA VAL A 16 2.55 -2.75 -3.75
C VAL A 16 2.49 -1.40 -4.44
N LEU A 17 1.72 -0.47 -3.88
CA LEU A 17 1.68 0.93 -4.26
C LEU A 17 2.08 1.80 -3.09
N PRO A 18 2.75 2.94 -3.32
CA PRO A 18 2.90 3.91 -2.26
C PRO A 18 1.56 4.57 -1.97
N ILE A 19 1.45 5.13 -0.78
CA ILE A 19 0.50 6.19 -0.48
C ILE A 19 1.31 7.48 -0.41
N LEU A 20 0.89 8.48 -1.19
CA LEU A 20 1.56 9.78 -1.26
C LEU A 20 0.75 10.82 -0.49
N ASP A 21 1.42 11.67 0.27
CA ASP A 21 0.82 12.88 0.85
C ASP A 21 0.64 13.98 -0.24
N ARG A 22 0.01 15.10 0.11
CA ARG A 22 -0.27 16.26 -0.74
C ARG A 22 0.98 16.82 -1.41
N ASP A 23 2.14 16.72 -0.76
CA ASP A 23 3.44 17.12 -1.30
C ASP A 23 4.09 16.05 -2.20
N GLY A 24 3.39 14.97 -2.53
CA GLY A 24 3.90 13.87 -3.34
C GLY A 24 4.90 12.96 -2.62
N ARG A 25 5.06 13.10 -1.30
CA ARG A 25 5.98 12.31 -0.49
C ARG A 25 5.36 10.96 -0.14
N ALA A 26 6.10 9.86 -0.34
CA ALA A 26 5.65 8.54 0.09
C ALA A 26 5.64 8.44 1.62
N VAL A 27 4.49 8.08 2.19
CA VAL A 27 4.25 8.09 3.65
C VAL A 27 3.77 6.75 4.18
N ALA A 28 3.25 5.89 3.31
CA ALA A 28 2.88 4.52 3.61
C ALA A 28 2.90 3.68 2.31
N ALA A 29 2.58 2.40 2.41
CA ALA A 29 2.37 1.53 1.26
C ALA A 29 1.06 0.75 1.40
N LEU A 30 0.32 0.65 0.31
CA LEU A 30 -0.85 -0.21 0.20
C LEU A 30 -0.47 -1.44 -0.62
N SER A 31 -0.74 -2.64 -0.09
CA SER A 31 -0.44 -3.88 -0.78
C SER A 31 -1.60 -4.87 -0.76
N VAL A 32 -1.68 -5.70 -1.80
CA VAL A 32 -2.56 -6.86 -1.88
C VAL A 32 -1.71 -8.08 -2.20
N ALA A 33 -1.81 -9.10 -1.35
CA ALA A 33 -1.15 -10.39 -1.52
C ALA A 33 -2.18 -11.49 -1.81
N THR A 34 -1.94 -12.29 -2.84
CA THR A 34 -2.82 -13.42 -3.18
C THR A 34 -2.04 -14.48 -3.96
N VAL A 35 -2.69 -15.62 -4.23
CA VAL A 35 -2.12 -16.65 -5.10
C VAL A 35 -2.11 -16.17 -6.56
N SER A 36 -1.02 -16.44 -7.27
CA SER A 36 -0.75 -16.02 -8.65
C SER A 36 -1.83 -16.45 -9.62
N ASP A 37 -2.46 -17.60 -9.36
CA ASP A 37 -3.56 -18.15 -10.15
C ASP A 37 -4.81 -17.24 -10.12
N ARG A 38 -5.04 -16.56 -8.99
CA ARG A 38 -6.15 -15.60 -8.82
C ARG A 38 -5.81 -14.19 -9.28
N LEU A 39 -4.52 -13.87 -9.37
CA LEU A 39 -3.98 -12.59 -9.84
C LEU A 39 -3.20 -12.79 -11.13
N GLY A 40 -3.82 -13.52 -12.05
CA GLY A 40 -3.28 -13.76 -13.39
C GLY A 40 -3.12 -12.46 -14.20
N PRO A 41 -2.42 -12.54 -15.34
CA PRO A 41 -2.08 -11.38 -16.17
C PRO A 41 -3.29 -10.57 -16.63
N ASP A 42 -4.47 -11.18 -16.80
CA ASP A 42 -5.69 -10.47 -17.20
C ASP A 42 -6.35 -9.68 -16.05
N ARG A 43 -6.19 -10.16 -14.80
CA ARG A 43 -6.80 -9.54 -13.61
C ARG A 43 -5.90 -8.51 -12.96
N LEU A 44 -4.59 -8.65 -13.12
CA LEU A 44 -3.59 -7.79 -12.50
C LEU A 44 -3.78 -6.30 -12.84
N PRO A 45 -4.05 -5.90 -14.11
CA PRO A 45 -4.26 -4.49 -14.45
C PRO A 45 -5.46 -3.88 -13.70
N MET A 46 -6.56 -4.61 -13.58
CA MET A 46 -7.75 -4.17 -12.83
C MET A 46 -7.41 -3.94 -11.35
N VAL A 47 -6.71 -4.89 -10.72
CA VAL A 47 -6.35 -4.78 -9.30
C VAL A 47 -5.37 -3.63 -9.07
N VAL A 48 -4.41 -3.44 -9.97
CA VAL A 48 -3.50 -2.29 -9.93
C VAL A 48 -4.28 -0.97 -9.99
N ASP A 49 -5.27 -0.85 -10.88
CA ASP A 49 -6.05 0.39 -11.00
C ASP A 49 -6.96 0.63 -9.78
N MET A 50 -7.55 -0.43 -9.20
CA MET A 50 -8.26 -0.32 -7.93
C MET A 50 -7.33 0.15 -6.82
N LEU A 51 -6.14 -0.45 -6.69
CA LEU A 51 -5.14 -0.05 -5.71
C LEU A 51 -4.68 1.40 -5.87
N LYS A 52 -4.49 1.89 -7.11
CA LYS A 52 -4.13 3.28 -7.39
C LYS A 52 -5.21 4.24 -6.90
N ARG A 53 -6.48 3.92 -7.18
CA ARG A 53 -7.62 4.72 -6.74
C ARG A 53 -7.68 4.79 -5.22
N GLU A 54 -7.57 3.64 -4.54
CA GLU A 54 -7.57 3.60 -3.09
C GLU A 54 -6.39 4.35 -2.46
N ALA A 55 -5.17 4.14 -2.97
CA ALA A 55 -3.99 4.84 -2.48
C ALA A 55 -4.12 6.38 -2.62
N ALA A 56 -4.73 6.85 -3.73
CA ALA A 56 -4.99 8.26 -3.96
C ALA A 56 -6.06 8.85 -3.01
N LEU A 57 -7.04 8.04 -2.59
CA LEU A 57 -8.06 8.46 -1.62
C LEU A 57 -7.51 8.48 -0.18
N ILE A 58 -6.61 7.57 0.14
CA ILE A 58 -6.00 7.45 1.47
C ILE A 58 -4.99 8.58 1.70
N GLY A 59 -4.14 8.89 0.72
CA GLY A 59 -3.04 9.86 0.83
C GLY A 59 -3.42 11.19 1.49
N PRO A 60 -4.41 11.93 0.97
CA PRO A 60 -4.83 13.23 1.51
C PRO A 60 -5.43 13.17 2.93
N ARG A 61 -5.79 11.98 3.43
CA ARG A 61 -6.38 11.72 4.74
C ARG A 61 -5.36 11.27 5.78
N ILE A 62 -4.17 10.87 5.36
CA ILE A 62 -3.06 10.57 6.26
C ILE A 62 -2.35 11.90 6.56
N ASN A 63 -2.21 12.24 7.85
CA ASN A 63 -1.28 13.29 8.27
C ASN A 63 0.06 12.64 8.66
N PRO A 64 1.06 12.58 7.77
CA PRO A 64 2.32 11.87 8.04
C PRO A 64 3.21 12.58 9.05
N PHE A 65 2.90 13.84 9.37
CA PHE A 65 3.59 14.65 10.36
C PHE A 65 2.79 14.84 11.64
N ASP A 66 1.69 14.10 11.82
CA ASP A 66 1.03 14.00 13.11
C ASP A 66 2.05 13.48 14.14
N PRO A 67 2.45 14.30 15.14
CA PRO A 67 3.43 13.90 16.13
C PRO A 67 3.04 12.62 16.88
N LEU A 68 1.74 12.35 17.00
CA LEU A 68 1.18 11.17 17.67
C LEU A 68 1.34 9.90 16.83
N LEU A 69 1.33 10.00 15.50
CA LEU A 69 1.51 8.86 14.59
C LEU A 69 2.97 8.58 14.23
N ARG A 70 3.90 9.51 14.56
CA ARG A 70 5.34 9.36 14.29
C ARG A 70 6.02 8.34 15.20
N ARG A 71 5.43 8.07 16.37
CA ARG A 71 5.89 7.07 17.34
C ARG A 71 4.70 6.24 17.84
N PRO A 72 4.09 5.43 16.97
CA PRO A 72 2.87 4.69 17.33
C PRO A 72 3.11 3.75 18.52
N SER A 73 4.33 3.26 18.69
CA SER A 73 4.74 2.44 19.84
C SER A 73 4.74 3.17 21.20
N GLN A 74 4.76 4.51 21.24
CA GLN A 74 4.64 5.26 22.50
C GLN A 74 3.20 5.37 22.99
N VAL A 75 2.22 5.19 22.09
CA VAL A 75 0.79 5.31 22.40
C VAL A 75 0.18 3.95 22.76
N PHE A 76 0.76 2.85 22.27
CA PHE A 76 0.27 1.47 22.47
C PHE A 76 0.57 0.85 23.86
N GLY A 77 0.91 1.65 24.87
CA GLY A 77 1.26 1.15 26.21
C GLY A 77 0.69 1.95 27.39
N GLN A 78 -0.27 2.85 27.15
CA GLN A 78 -0.93 3.65 28.19
C GLN A 78 -2.41 3.27 28.40
N GLY A 79 -2.73 1.98 28.27
CA GLY A 79 -4.05 1.43 28.61
C GLY A 79 -3.92 0.38 29.69
#